data_AF-A0A9D7D8U1-F1
#
_entry.id   AF-A0A9D7D8U1-F1
#
_cell.length_a   1.000
_cell.length_b   1.000
_cell.length_c   1.000
_cell.angle_alpha   90.00
_cell.angle_beta   90.00
_cell.angle_gamma   90.00
#
_symmetry.space_group_name_H-M   'P 1'
#
loop_
_entity.id
_entity.type
_entity.pdbx_description
1 polymer ?
#
loop_
_entity_poly.entity_id
_entity_poly.type
_entity_poly.pdbx_seq_one_letter_code
_entity_poly.pdbx_strand_id
1 'polypeptide(L)' 'MIGPNGEGVLLAAGHSRDGWLMAPITAEIITAYVFGTEIPPEWAALSPERFETS' A
#
# COMPACT_ATOMS: atom_id res chain seq x y z
N MET A 1 -3.79 4.39 -0.87
CA MET A 1 -4.12 3.16 -0.13
C MET A 1 -3.37 2.03 -0.80
N ILE A 2 -2.33 1.53 -0.15
CA ILE A 2 -1.53 0.41 -0.63
C ILE A 2 -1.32 -0.53 0.55
N GLY A 3 -1.80 -1.76 0.46
CA GLY A 3 -1.68 -2.75 1.53
C GLY A 3 -2.86 -3.72 1.64
N PRO A 4 -2.94 -4.48 2.75
CA PRO A 4 -3.96 -5.51 2.96
C PRO A 4 -5.38 -4.92 2.97
N ASN A 5 -6.34 -5.68 2.45
CA ASN A 5 -7.76 -5.33 2.51
C ASN A 5 -8.63 -6.60 2.59
N GLY A 6 -8.56 -7.27 3.75
CA GLY A 6 -9.14 -8.59 3.94
C GLY A 6 -8.18 -9.73 3.64
N GLU A 7 -8.61 -10.95 3.92
CA GLU A 7 -7.78 -12.16 3.83
C GLU A 7 -7.31 -12.42 2.38
N GLY A 8 -5.99 -12.47 2.18
CA GLY A 8 -5.38 -12.79 0.89
C GLY A 8 -5.54 -11.71 -0.19
N VAL A 9 -6.03 -10.52 0.15
CA VAL A 9 -6.29 -9.44 -0.81
C VAL A 9 -5.37 -8.24 -0.53
N LEU A 10 -4.72 -7.77 -1.59
CA LEU A 10 -3.96 -6.52 -1.60
C LEU A 10 -4.68 -5.45 -2.42
N LEU A 11 -4.69 -4.22 -1.91
CA LEU A 11 -5.24 -3.03 -2.54
C LEU A 11 -4.10 -2.09 -2.94
N ALA A 12 -4.19 -1.49 -4.12
CA ALA A 12 -3.33 -0.39 -4.57
C ALA A 12 -4.17 0.64 -5.32
N ALA A 13 -4.71 1.63 -4.60
CA ALA A 13 -5.67 2.59 -5.14
C ALA A 13 -5.59 3.97 -4.49
N GLY A 14 -6.29 4.93 -5.08
CA GLY A 14 -6.41 6.29 -4.54
C GLY A 14 -5.25 7.22 -4.91
N HIS A 15 -4.49 6.90 -5.97
CA HIS A 15 -3.44 7.79 -6.49
C HIS A 15 -3.98 8.99 -7.29
N SER A 16 -5.28 9.04 -7.56
CA SER A 16 -5.92 10.13 -8.31
C SER A 16 -5.17 10.42 -9.62
N ARG A 17 -4.60 11.63 -9.77
CA ARG A 17 -3.86 12.06 -10.96
C ARG A 17 -2.36 11.74 -10.91
N ASP A 18 -1.85 11.22 -9.80
CA ASP A 18 -0.43 10.97 -9.58
C ASP A 18 -0.05 9.49 -9.76
N GLY A 19 -0.91 8.69 -10.40
CA GLY A 19 -0.70 7.24 -10.59
C GLY A 19 0.61 6.89 -11.30
N TRP A 20 1.02 7.68 -12.29
CA TRP A 20 2.30 7.48 -12.98
C TRP A 20 3.51 7.73 -12.07
N LEU A 21 3.46 8.81 -11.28
CA LEU A 21 4.53 9.17 -10.36
C LEU A 21 4.64 8.17 -9.20
N MET A 22 3.51 7.66 -8.72
CA MET A 22 3.44 6.74 -7.60
C MET A 22 3.70 5.28 -7.99
N ALA A 23 3.69 4.93 -9.27
CA ALA A 23 3.82 3.55 -9.73
C ALA A 23 5.05 2.79 -9.16
N PRO A 24 6.27 3.38 -9.09
CA PRO A 24 7.43 2.66 -8.56
C PRO A 24 7.28 2.29 -7.08
N ILE A 25 6.90 3.24 -6.22
CA ILE A 25 6.73 2.99 -4.79
C ILE A 25 5.54 2.06 -4.52
N THR A 26 4.48 2.16 -5.32
CA THR A 26 3.35 1.24 -5.24
C THR A 26 3.76 -0.20 -5.54
N ALA A 27 4.58 -0.41 -6.58
CA ALA A 27 5.10 -1.74 -6.92
C ALA A 27 6.01 -2.28 -5.80
N GLU A 28 6.86 -1.44 -5.22
CA GLU A 28 7.75 -1.81 -4.12
C GLU A 28 6.96 -2.28 -2.89
N ILE A 29 5.97 -1.50 -2.46
CA ILE A 29 5.11 -1.84 -1.32
C ILE A 29 4.36 -3.16 -1.58
N ILE A 30 3.74 -3.32 -2.76
CA ILE A 30 3.00 -4.55 -3.09
C ILE A 30 3.94 -5.76 -3.13
N THR A 31 5.13 -5.60 -3.69
CA THR A 31 6.14 -6.67 -3.73
C THR A 31 6.52 -7.09 -2.30
N ALA A 32 6.70 -6.13 -1.40
CA ALA A 32 7.02 -6.42 -0.01
C ALA A 32 5.91 -7.24 0.67
N TYR A 33 4.64 -6.90 0.45
CA TYR A 33 3.52 -7.71 0.96
C TYR A 33 3.46 -9.11 0.34
N VAL A 34 3.67 -9.24 -0.98
CA VAL A 34 3.61 -10.54 -1.67
C VAL A 34 4.71 -11.49 -1.21
N PHE A 35 5.92 -10.98 -1.01
CA PHE A 35 7.08 -11.81 -0.63
C PHE A 35 7.35 -11.84 0.88
N GLY A 36 6.54 -11.13 1.68
CA GLY A 36 6.73 -11.06 3.12
C GLY A 36 8.04 -10.40 3.53
N THR A 37 8.50 -9.39 2.78
CA THR A 37 9.71 -8.63 3.13
C THR A 37 9.38 -7.54 4.14
N GLU A 38 10.43 -6.90 4.67
CA GLU A 38 10.28 -5.77 5.60
C GLU A 38 9.45 -4.64 4.98
N ILE A 39 8.52 -4.08 5.77
CA ILE A 39 7.70 -2.92 5.42
C ILE A 39 8.20 -1.75 6.28
N PRO A 40 8.85 -0.74 5.68
CA PRO A 40 9.29 0.45 6.39
C PRO A 40 8.14 1.20 7.09
N PRO A 41 8.34 1.72 8.32
CA PRO A 41 7.30 2.43 9.09
C PRO A 41 6.72 3.65 8.37
N GLU A 42 7.49 4.34 7.54
CA GLU A 42 7.06 5.49 6.76
C GLU A 42 5.94 5.16 5.75
N TRP A 43 5.82 3.89 5.32
CA TRP A 43 4.77 3.46 4.40
C TRP A 43 3.42 3.28 5.08
N ALA A 44 3.36 3.32 6.41
CA ALA A 44 2.10 3.24 7.17
C ALA A 44 1.11 4.35 6.76
N ALA A 45 1.61 5.52 6.35
CA ALA A 45 0.79 6.63 5.84
C ALA A 45 0.05 6.29 4.53
N LEU A 46 0.48 5.25 3.80
CA LEU A 46 -0.15 4.77 2.57
C LEU A 46 -1.09 3.59 2.82
N SER A 47 -1.03 2.95 4.00
CA SER A 47 -1.85 1.78 4.37
C SER A 47 -3.36 2.11 4.36
N PRO A 48 -4.23 1.15 3.99
CA PRO A 48 -5.68 1.24 4.23
C PRO A 48 -6.01 1.42 5.73
N GLU A 49 -5.23 0.78 6.62
CA GLU A 49 -5.44 0.77 8.08
C GLU A 49 -5.46 2.17 8.72
N ARG A 50 -4.84 3.17 8.05
CA ARG A 50 -4.83 4.56 8.54
C ARG A 50 -6.23 5.18 8.68
N PHE A 51 -7.26 4.52 8.19
CA PHE A 51 -8.66 4.93 8.30
C PHE A 51 -9.48 4.13 9.31
N GLU A 52 -8.92 3.11 9.96
CA GLU A 52 -9.67 2.23 10.87
C GLU A 52 -10.03 2.88 12.22
N THR A 53 -9.52 4.09 12.49
CA THR A 53 -9.80 4.86 13.72
C THR A 53 -10.91 5.92 13.56
N SER A 54 -11.81 5.76 12.58
CA SER A 54 -12.98 6.66 12.38
C SER A 54 -14.31 5.98 12.70
#